data_AF-A0A839K078-F1
#
_entry.id   AF-A0A839K078-F1
#
_cell.length_a   1.000
_cell.length_b   1.000
_cell.length_c   1.000
_cell.angle_alpha   90.00
_cell.angle_beta   90.00
_cell.angle_gamma   90.00
#
_symmetry.space_group_name_H-M   'P 1'
#
loop_
_entity.id
_entity.type
_entity.pdbx_description
1 polymer ?
#
loop_
_entity_poly.entity_id
_entity_poly.type
_entity_poly.pdbx_seq_one_letter_code
_entity_poly.pdbx_strand_id
1 'polypeptide(L)'
;MNLNSLNYPFTCEFSMKDYHLYLNRIVMPKSYSQCVSGELISAATVNNVGEETEYQYNDFKVSYNGAILIGTNPVKDYNMKGQRYPCFSYQKVYELIYENGILITSVDQSKAMIRIRKNLELGLRSLYNNRDLRCIKRFMNSSFVGDYKPFVMKGRRLHYVKDMMKTYSKYMSQQDMSF
;
A
#
# COMPACT_ATOMS: atom_id res chain seq x y z
N MET A 1 25.73 4.82 -6.01
CA MET A 1 24.53 4.04 -5.67
C MET A 1 23.40 4.44 -6.61
N ASN A 2 23.03 3.53 -7.52
CA ASN A 2 22.06 3.76 -8.59
C ASN A 2 20.65 3.48 -8.04
N LEU A 3 19.81 4.51 -7.89
CA LEU A 3 18.48 4.42 -7.25
C LEU A 3 17.36 3.96 -8.21
N ASN A 4 17.69 3.24 -9.28
CA ASN A 4 16.73 2.64 -10.22
C ASN A 4 16.00 1.38 -9.68
N SER A 5 16.20 1.01 -8.42
CA SER A 5 15.90 -0.34 -7.91
C SER A 5 14.62 -0.46 -7.07
N LEU A 6 13.56 0.26 -7.41
CA LEU A 6 12.20 -0.11 -7.01
C LEU A 6 11.34 -0.36 -8.25
N ASN A 7 11.91 -1.08 -9.23
CA ASN A 7 11.08 -1.99 -10.01
C ASN A 7 10.66 -3.08 -9.04
N TYR A 8 9.40 -3.06 -8.60
CA TYR A 8 8.82 -4.25 -8.00
C TYR A 8 9.04 -5.38 -9.02
N PRO A 9 9.71 -6.48 -8.67
CA PRO A 9 10.06 -7.53 -9.60
C PRO A 9 8.83 -8.39 -9.91
N PHE A 10 7.62 -7.83 -9.83
CA PHE A 10 6.41 -8.56 -10.12
C PHE A 10 5.31 -7.62 -10.57
N THR A 11 4.46 -8.15 -11.45
CA THR A 11 3.22 -7.50 -11.88
C THR A 11 2.07 -8.39 -11.46
N CYS A 12 1.07 -7.81 -10.79
CA CYS A 12 -0.14 -8.52 -10.39
C CYS A 12 -1.34 -7.97 -11.14
N GLU A 13 -2.26 -8.85 -11.51
CA GLU A 13 -3.56 -8.50 -12.06
C GLU A 13 -4.65 -8.91 -11.06
N PHE A 14 -5.52 -7.96 -10.73
CA PHE A 14 -6.62 -8.16 -9.81
C PHE A 14 -7.95 -7.87 -10.50
N SER A 15 -9.00 -8.56 -10.07
CA SER A 15 -10.38 -8.19 -10.37
C SER A 15 -11.17 -7.93 -9.09
N MET A 16 -12.26 -7.18 -9.24
CA MET A 16 -13.21 -6.94 -8.16
C MET A 16 -14.56 -7.52 -8.57
N LYS A 17 -15.11 -8.44 -7.78
CA LYS A 17 -16.44 -9.03 -7.98
C LYS A 17 -17.18 -9.03 -6.65
N ASP A 18 -18.42 -8.54 -6.62
CA ASP A 18 -19.25 -8.46 -5.42
C ASP A 18 -18.49 -7.88 -4.19
N TYR A 19 -17.82 -6.75 -4.41
CA TYR A 19 -16.98 -6.06 -3.40
C TYR A 19 -15.75 -6.84 -2.91
N HIS A 20 -15.46 -8.01 -3.46
CA HIS A 20 -14.28 -8.79 -3.08
C HIS A 20 -13.13 -8.61 -4.06
N LEU A 21 -11.91 -8.62 -3.54
CA LEU A 21 -10.68 -8.59 -4.32
C LEU A 21 -10.25 -10.01 -4.71
N TYR A 22 -10.04 -10.22 -6.00
CA TYR A 22 -9.55 -11.47 -6.56
C TYR A 22 -8.22 -11.23 -7.26
N LEU A 23 -7.28 -12.13 -7.04
CA LEU A 23 -6.03 -12.20 -7.78
C LEU A 23 -6.24 -13.10 -8.99
N ASN A 24 -5.92 -12.58 -10.18
CA ASN A 24 -6.07 -13.29 -11.45
C ASN A 24 -4.71 -13.77 -11.98
N ARG A 25 -3.67 -12.95 -11.82
CA ARG A 25 -2.34 -13.23 -12.36
C ARG A 25 -1.24 -12.62 -11.51
N ILE A 26 -0.12 -13.33 -11.36
CA ILE A 26 1.16 -12.75 -10.94
C ILE A 26 2.22 -13.14 -11.97
N VAL A 27 3.02 -12.18 -12.40
CA VAL A 27 4.20 -12.39 -13.25
C VAL A 27 5.42 -11.90 -12.50
N MET A 28 6.45 -12.72 -12.37
CA MET A 28 7.70 -12.34 -11.68
C MET A 28 8.91 -13.11 -12.22
N PRO A 29 10.15 -12.61 -12.08
CA PRO A 29 11.35 -13.37 -12.41
C PRO A 29 11.44 -14.65 -11.58
N LYS A 30 11.99 -15.71 -12.18
CA LYS A 30 12.19 -17.03 -11.56
C LYS A 30 12.95 -16.96 -10.24
N SER A 31 13.91 -16.03 -10.12
CA SER A 31 14.68 -15.79 -8.90
C SER A 31 13.83 -15.35 -7.69
N TYR A 32 12.61 -14.85 -7.93
CA TYR A 32 11.65 -14.44 -6.89
C TYR A 32 10.51 -15.44 -6.70
N SER A 33 10.45 -16.53 -7.47
CA SER A 33 9.38 -17.56 -7.37
C SER A 33 9.26 -18.15 -5.96
N GLN A 34 10.39 -18.31 -5.27
CA GLN A 34 10.48 -18.76 -3.87
C GLN A 34 9.79 -17.84 -2.85
N CYS A 35 9.45 -16.60 -3.23
CA CYS A 35 8.75 -15.64 -2.37
C CYS A 35 7.23 -15.82 -2.39
N VAL A 36 6.69 -16.69 -3.25
CA VAL A 36 5.27 -16.99 -3.32
C VAL A 36 4.94 -18.09 -2.31
N SER A 37 3.93 -17.87 -1.47
CA SER A 37 3.50 -18.87 -0.48
C SER A 37 3.04 -20.16 -1.17
N GLY A 38 3.27 -21.32 -0.54
CA GLY A 38 2.86 -22.63 -1.09
C GLY A 38 1.37 -22.72 -1.44
N GLU A 39 0.49 -22.05 -0.70
CA GLU A 39 -0.95 -21.97 -0.97
C GLU A 39 -1.27 -21.22 -2.28
N LEU A 40 -0.55 -20.14 -2.57
CA LEU A 40 -0.65 -19.41 -3.84
C LEU A 40 -0.07 -20.21 -5.01
N ILE A 41 0.91 -21.09 -4.77
CA ILE A 41 1.46 -21.95 -5.82
C ILE A 41 0.47 -23.08 -6.14
N SER A 42 -0.12 -23.71 -5.13
CA SER A 42 -1.05 -24.83 -5.32
C SER A 42 -2.37 -24.42 -5.98
N ALA A 43 -2.80 -23.17 -5.79
CA ALA A 43 -4.01 -22.63 -6.40
C ALA A 43 -3.80 -22.08 -7.82
N ALA A 44 -2.56 -22.05 -8.33
CA ALA A 44 -2.22 -21.45 -9.61
C ALA A 44 -1.91 -22.49 -10.69
N THR A 45 -2.25 -22.16 -11.93
CA THR A 45 -1.58 -22.74 -13.09
C THR A 45 -0.26 -22.01 -13.29
N VAL A 46 0.86 -22.73 -13.28
CA VAL A 46 2.20 -22.14 -13.36
C VAL A 46 2.78 -22.29 -14.76
N ASN A 47 3.04 -21.18 -15.42
CA ASN A 47 3.69 -21.12 -16.72
C ASN A 47 5.08 -20.50 -16.58
N ASN A 48 6.08 -21.12 -17.17
CA ASN A 48 7.45 -20.61 -17.17
C ASN A 48 7.80 -20.11 -18.57
N VAL A 49 8.06 -18.81 -18.72
CA VAL A 49 8.39 -18.18 -20.01
C VAL A 49 9.73 -17.45 -19.86
N GLY A 50 10.78 -18.00 -20.48
CA GLY A 50 12.13 -17.44 -20.37
C GLY A 50 12.63 -17.39 -18.91
N GLU A 51 12.98 -16.19 -18.45
CA GLU A 51 13.44 -15.89 -17.08
C GLU A 51 12.28 -15.58 -16.10
N GLU A 52 11.03 -15.61 -16.56
CA GLU A 52 9.85 -15.27 -15.75
C GLU A 52 8.98 -16.50 -15.47
N THR A 53 8.27 -16.44 -14.35
CA THR A 53 7.22 -17.36 -13.93
C THR A 53 5.92 -16.58 -13.82
N GLU A 54 4.91 -17.07 -14.52
CA GLU A 54 3.54 -16.60 -14.48
C GLU A 54 2.70 -17.57 -13.66
N TYR A 55 2.00 -17.04 -12.67
CA TYR A 55 1.01 -17.73 -11.86
C TYR A 55 -0.37 -17.22 -12.28
N GLN A 56 -1.17 -18.09 -12.87
CA GLN A 56 -2.53 -17.76 -13.29
C GLN A 56 -3.54 -18.40 -12.34
N TYR A 57 -4.51 -17.61 -11.90
CA TYR A 57 -5.49 -17.95 -10.89
C TYR A 57 -6.90 -17.88 -11.46
N ASN A 58 -7.73 -18.88 -11.14
CA ASN A 58 -9.16 -18.85 -11.41
C ASN A 58 -9.89 -18.32 -10.18
N ASP A 59 -10.13 -17.00 -10.13
CA ASP A 59 -10.88 -16.34 -9.05
C ASP A 59 -10.32 -16.61 -7.64
N PHE A 60 -9.00 -16.45 -7.48
CA PHE A 60 -8.38 -16.60 -6.16
C PHE A 60 -8.71 -15.41 -5.26
N LYS A 61 -9.58 -15.63 -4.28
CA LYS A 61 -10.03 -14.62 -3.33
C LYS A 61 -8.88 -14.21 -2.40
N VAL A 62 -8.59 -12.92 -2.32
CA VAL A 62 -7.46 -12.40 -1.53
C VAL A 62 -7.94 -11.86 -0.20
N SER A 63 -7.38 -12.35 0.91
CA SER A 63 -7.56 -11.74 2.23
C SER A 63 -6.62 -10.54 2.40
N TYR A 64 -7.02 -9.39 1.87
CA TYR A 64 -6.24 -8.15 1.89
C TYR A 64 -6.82 -7.12 2.87
N ASN A 65 -5.97 -6.59 3.75
CA ASN A 65 -6.26 -5.45 4.63
C ASN A 65 -5.38 -4.29 4.18
N GLY A 66 -5.97 -3.22 3.65
CA GLY A 66 -5.18 -2.20 2.98
C GLY A 66 -5.96 -1.23 2.12
N ALA A 67 -5.23 -0.30 1.51
CA ALA A 67 -5.77 0.62 0.51
C ALA A 67 -5.09 0.40 -0.84
N ILE A 68 -5.87 0.32 -1.91
CA ILE A 68 -5.42 0.25 -3.30
C ILE A 68 -5.74 1.58 -3.98
N LEU A 69 -4.74 2.20 -4.60
CA LEU A 69 -4.93 3.42 -5.38
C LEU A 69 -5.12 3.09 -6.86
N ILE A 70 -6.19 3.61 -7.45
CA ILE A 70 -6.50 3.48 -8.87
C ILE A 70 -6.42 4.86 -9.52
N GLY A 71 -5.44 5.04 -10.41
CA GLY A 71 -5.34 6.20 -11.28
C GLY A 71 -5.91 5.89 -12.66
N THR A 72 -6.78 6.75 -13.19
CA THR A 72 -7.29 6.63 -14.57
C THR A 72 -7.08 7.94 -15.33
N ASN A 73 -6.93 7.81 -16.66
CA ASN A 73 -6.66 8.89 -17.61
C ASN A 73 -5.41 9.69 -17.22
N PRO A 74 -4.20 9.25 -17.65
CA PRO A 74 -2.99 10.05 -17.43
C PRO A 74 -3.17 11.42 -18.10
N VAL A 75 -2.88 12.48 -17.36
CA VAL A 75 -3.02 13.88 -17.82
C VAL A 75 -1.68 14.53 -18.11
N LYS A 76 -0.65 14.20 -17.32
CA LYS A 76 0.70 14.73 -17.51
C LYS A 76 1.71 13.86 -16.79
N ASP A 77 2.85 13.68 -17.44
CA ASP A 77 3.98 12.95 -16.89
C ASP A 77 4.77 13.84 -15.93
N TYR A 78 4.33 13.89 -14.68
CA TYR A 78 5.10 14.52 -13.62
C TYR A 78 6.25 13.60 -13.20
N ASN A 79 7.44 13.82 -13.76
CA ASN A 79 8.64 13.08 -13.37
C ASN A 79 9.14 13.53 -11.98
N MET A 80 8.90 12.70 -10.97
CA MET A 80 9.63 12.78 -9.70
C MET A 80 10.86 11.89 -9.80
N LYS A 81 12.05 12.44 -9.50
CA LYS A 81 13.36 11.75 -9.55
C LYS A 81 13.26 10.29 -9.08
N GLY A 82 13.23 9.34 -10.02
CA GLY A 82 13.24 7.90 -9.77
C GLY A 82 11.89 7.25 -9.39
N GLN A 83 10.75 7.94 -9.51
CA GLN A 83 9.42 7.34 -9.28
C GLN A 83 8.65 7.20 -10.59
N ARG A 84 8.03 6.02 -10.81
CA ARG A 84 7.00 5.86 -11.83
C ARG A 84 5.78 6.69 -11.40
N TYR A 85 5.27 7.46 -12.36
CA TYR A 85 4.09 8.32 -12.36
C TYR A 85 3.38 8.50 -11.00
N PRO A 86 3.56 9.65 -10.32
CA PRO A 86 2.82 9.91 -9.10
C PRO A 86 1.31 9.96 -9.38
N CYS A 87 0.49 9.64 -8.38
CA CYS A 87 -0.98 9.68 -8.46
C CYS A 87 -1.54 11.01 -9.01
N PHE A 88 -0.89 12.15 -8.74
CA PHE A 88 -1.32 13.43 -9.30
C PHE A 88 -1.07 13.58 -10.82
N SER A 89 -0.41 12.61 -11.47
CA SER A 89 -0.32 12.47 -12.93
C SER A 89 -1.60 11.95 -13.59
N TYR A 90 -2.61 11.54 -12.80
CA TYR A 90 -3.87 10.99 -13.31
C TYR A 90 -5.03 11.95 -13.11
N GLN A 91 -5.99 11.97 -14.05
CA GLN A 91 -7.16 12.83 -13.99
C GLN A 91 -8.03 12.46 -12.79
N LYS A 92 -8.33 11.16 -12.66
CA LYS A 92 -9.12 10.60 -11.58
C LYS A 92 -8.26 9.66 -10.75
N VAL A 93 -8.37 9.79 -9.43
CA VAL A 93 -7.69 8.90 -8.48
C VAL A 93 -8.69 8.47 -7.43
N TYR A 94 -8.87 7.16 -7.31
CA TYR A 94 -9.69 6.54 -6.29
C TYR A 94 -8.81 5.76 -5.32
N GLU A 95 -9.16 5.83 -4.05
CA GLU A 95 -8.59 5.02 -3.00
C GLU A 95 -9.65 3.99 -2.58
N LEU A 96 -9.38 2.71 -2.86
CA LEU A 96 -10.23 1.59 -2.51
C LEU A 96 -9.72 0.95 -1.23
N ILE A 97 -10.59 0.81 -0.24
CA ILE A 97 -10.22 0.41 1.10
C ILE A 97 -10.81 -0.95 1.44
N TYR A 98 -9.93 -1.90 1.77
CA TYR A 98 -10.28 -3.30 1.98
C TYR A 98 -10.03 -3.76 3.41
N GLU A 99 -10.96 -4.56 3.93
CA GLU A 99 -10.84 -5.34 5.15
C GLU A 99 -11.13 -6.82 4.84
N ASN A 100 -10.16 -7.70 5.10
CA ASN A 100 -10.20 -9.13 4.79
C ASN A 100 -10.62 -9.44 3.35
N GLY A 101 -10.16 -8.62 2.40
CA GLY A 101 -10.49 -8.78 0.98
C GLY A 101 -11.82 -8.18 0.55
N ILE A 102 -12.59 -7.58 1.46
CA ILE A 102 -13.88 -6.94 1.19
C ILE A 102 -13.68 -5.43 1.11
N LEU A 103 -14.18 -4.81 0.05
CA LEU A 103 -14.20 -3.36 -0.13
C LEU A 103 -15.17 -2.74 0.87
N ILE A 104 -14.65 -2.06 1.89
CA ILE A 104 -15.45 -1.41 2.92
C ILE A 104 -15.82 0.01 2.50
N THR A 105 -14.92 0.71 1.82
CA THR A 105 -15.20 2.07 1.33
C THR A 105 -14.31 2.46 0.16
N SER A 106 -14.70 3.53 -0.53
CA SER A 106 -13.91 4.15 -1.59
C SER A 106 -13.88 5.66 -1.42
N VAL A 107 -12.73 6.28 -1.59
CA VAL A 107 -12.55 7.74 -1.48
C VAL A 107 -12.09 8.30 -2.82
N ASP A 108 -12.79 9.32 -3.32
CA ASP A 108 -12.36 10.08 -4.50
C ASP A 108 -11.31 11.12 -4.10
N GLN A 109 -10.06 10.86 -4.52
CA GLN A 109 -8.90 11.70 -4.25
C GLN A 109 -8.58 12.67 -5.41
N SER A 110 -9.41 12.70 -6.45
CA SER A 110 -9.18 13.49 -7.68
C SER A 110 -9.04 14.97 -7.39
N LYS A 111 -9.85 15.53 -6.47
CA LYS A 111 -9.77 16.95 -6.08
C LYS A 111 -8.44 17.29 -5.40
N ALA A 112 -7.94 16.39 -4.54
CA ALA A 112 -6.63 16.56 -3.90
C ALA A 112 -5.51 16.54 -4.95
N MET A 113 -5.59 15.65 -5.94
CA MET A 113 -4.61 15.57 -7.02
C MET A 113 -4.63 16.83 -7.90
N ILE A 114 -5.81 17.35 -8.24
CA ILE A 114 -5.98 18.61 -8.98
C ILE A 114 -5.29 19.77 -8.24
N ARG A 115 -5.40 19.84 -6.91
CA ARG A 115 -4.76 20.90 -6.12
C ARG A 115 -3.23 20.88 -6.26
N ILE A 116 -2.63 19.69 -6.25
CA ILE A 116 -1.18 19.54 -6.45
C ILE A 116 -0.81 19.98 -7.87
N ARG A 117 -1.53 19.50 -8.88
CA ARG A 117 -1.29 19.88 -10.28
C ARG A 117 -1.34 21.39 -10.49
N LYS A 118 -2.39 22.06 -10.01
CA LYS A 118 -2.53 23.52 -10.10
C LYS A 118 -1.37 24.25 -9.44
N ASN A 119 -0.93 23.81 -8.26
CA ASN A 119 0.22 24.43 -7.59
C ASN A 119 1.52 24.28 -8.39
N LEU A 120 1.70 23.15 -9.09
CA LEU A 120 2.85 22.94 -9.97
C LEU A 120 2.76 23.78 -11.24
N GLU A 121 1.57 23.86 -11.85
CA GLU A 121 1.33 24.63 -13.08
C GLU A 121 1.48 26.14 -12.87
N LEU A 122 1.03 26.65 -11.72
CA LEU A 122 1.17 28.06 -11.34
C LEU A 122 2.57 28.41 -10.80
N GLY A 123 3.50 27.45 -10.75
CA GLY A 123 4.85 27.69 -10.21
C GLY A 123 4.91 27.94 -8.70
N LEU A 124 3.81 27.73 -7.97
CA LEU A 124 3.73 27.87 -6.51
C LEU A 124 4.53 26.78 -5.78
N ARG A 125 4.83 25.67 -6.47
CA ARG A 125 5.63 24.55 -6.00
C ARG A 125 6.48 23.99 -7.15
N SER A 126 7.62 23.41 -6.81
CA SER A 126 8.50 22.75 -7.79
C SER A 126 8.84 21.31 -7.39
N LEU A 127 8.78 20.38 -8.35
CA LEU A 127 9.25 19.00 -8.17
C LEU A 127 10.77 18.88 -8.08
N TYR A 128 11.51 19.95 -8.41
CA TYR A 128 12.97 20.00 -8.28
C TYR A 128 13.41 20.51 -6.90
N ASN A 129 12.49 21.11 -6.14
CA ASN A 129 12.76 21.63 -4.81
C ASN A 129 12.43 20.58 -3.72
N ASN A 130 13.44 20.19 -2.95
CA ASN A 130 13.29 19.19 -1.89
C ASN A 130 12.29 19.60 -0.78
N ARG A 131 12.17 20.91 -0.48
CA ARG A 131 11.21 21.41 0.51
C ARG A 131 9.77 21.22 0.01
N ASP A 132 9.53 21.54 -1.25
CA ASP A 132 8.22 21.38 -1.88
C ASP A 132 7.84 19.91 -2.02
N LEU A 133 8.78 19.06 -2.43
CA LEU A 133 8.57 17.62 -2.48
C LEU A 133 8.15 17.06 -1.11
N ARG A 134 8.76 17.52 -0.01
CA ARG A 134 8.34 17.12 1.34
C ARG A 134 6.92 17.60 1.66
N CYS A 135 6.57 18.83 1.29
CA CYS A 135 5.21 19.35 1.47
C CYS A 135 4.18 18.54 0.68
N ILE A 136 4.46 18.22 -0.59
CA ILE A 136 3.61 17.39 -1.45
C ILE A 136 3.45 16.00 -0.82
N LYS A 137 4.56 15.33 -0.46
CA LYS A 137 4.51 14.02 0.20
C LYS A 137 3.70 14.04 1.50
N ARG A 138 3.85 15.09 2.31
CA ARG A 138 3.08 15.24 3.56
C ARG A 138 1.59 15.41 3.27
N PHE A 139 1.23 16.24 2.30
CA PHE A 139 -0.15 16.44 1.87
C PHE A 139 -0.77 15.15 1.32
N MET A 140 -0.02 14.40 0.51
CA MET A 140 -0.43 13.07 0.03
C MET A 140 -0.71 12.11 1.18
N ASN A 141 0.24 12.00 2.12
CA ASN A 141 0.12 11.11 3.28
C ASN A 141 -1.04 11.48 4.21
N SER A 142 -1.45 12.75 4.24
CA SER A 142 -2.61 13.19 5.03
C SER A 142 -3.93 13.08 4.28
N SER A 143 -3.89 13.02 2.94
CA SER A 143 -5.10 12.93 2.10
C SER A 143 -5.58 11.48 1.99
N PHE A 144 -4.63 10.54 1.91
CA PHE A 144 -4.92 9.12 1.90
C PHE A 144 -5.24 8.59 3.29
N VAL A 145 -6.08 7.56 3.35
CA VAL A 145 -6.48 6.92 4.60
C VAL A 145 -5.26 6.19 5.17
N GLY A 146 -4.61 6.87 6.11
CA GLY A 146 -3.30 6.51 6.66
C GLY A 146 -3.28 5.25 7.54
N ASP A 147 -4.44 4.61 7.76
CA ASP A 147 -4.64 3.67 8.87
C ASP A 147 -4.86 2.20 8.46
N TYR A 148 -4.85 1.86 7.16
CA TYR A 148 -4.77 0.46 6.73
C TYR A 148 -3.33 -0.06 6.57
N LYS A 149 -2.36 0.62 7.20
CA LYS A 149 -1.05 0.02 7.43
C LYS A 149 -1.23 -1.06 8.50
N PRO A 150 -0.58 -2.24 8.38
CA PRO A 150 -0.54 -3.16 9.51
C PRO A 150 -0.12 -2.37 10.74
N PHE A 151 -0.84 -2.53 11.85
CA PHE A 151 -0.52 -1.87 13.09
C PHE A 151 0.92 -2.21 13.48
N VAL A 152 1.85 -1.28 13.27
CA VAL A 152 3.22 -1.41 13.74
C VAL A 152 3.29 -0.77 15.11
N MET A 153 3.38 -1.58 16.17
CA MET A 153 3.70 -1.07 17.50
C MET A 153 5.06 -0.36 17.43
N LYS A 154 5.04 0.98 17.41
CA LYS A 154 6.26 1.77 17.58
C LYS A 154 6.87 1.42 18.95
N GLY A 155 8.15 1.08 19.01
CA GLY A 155 8.81 0.53 20.20
C GLY A 155 8.62 1.32 21.50
N ARG A 156 8.40 2.64 21.45
CA ARG A 156 8.07 3.46 22.64
C ARG A 156 6.71 3.12 23.26
N ARG A 157 5.72 2.74 22.44
CA ARG A 157 4.38 2.30 22.90
C ARG A 157 4.44 0.88 23.49
N LEU A 158 5.32 0.02 22.98
CA LEU A 158 5.57 -1.31 23.54
C LEU A 158 6.15 -1.21 24.96
N HIS A 159 7.07 -0.26 25.20
CA HIS A 159 7.62 -0.02 26.53
C HIS A 159 6.53 0.44 27.51
N TYR A 160 5.72 1.41 27.10
CA TYR A 160 4.58 1.88 27.88
C TYR A 160 3.57 0.77 28.22
N VAL A 161 3.23 -0.09 27.25
CA VAL A 161 2.33 -1.24 27.48
C VAL A 161 2.97 -2.26 28.43
N LYS A 162 4.26 -2.56 28.28
CA LYS A 162 4.98 -3.46 29.21
C LYS A 162 5.02 -2.90 30.64
N ASP A 163 5.28 -1.61 30.80
CA ASP A 163 5.27 -0.96 32.11
C ASP A 163 3.87 -0.96 32.73
N MET A 164 2.83 -0.70 31.92
CA MET A 164 1.44 -0.81 32.35
C MET A 164 1.07 -2.22 32.81
N MET A 165 1.44 -3.25 32.04
CA MET A 165 1.18 -4.64 32.41
C MET A 165 1.92 -5.02 33.70
N LYS A 166 3.16 -4.58 33.87
CA LYS A 166 3.93 -4.80 35.10
C LYS A 166 3.28 -4.15 36.33
N THR A 167 2.81 -2.90 36.19
CA THR A 167 2.09 -2.20 37.26
C THR A 167 0.76 -2.87 37.59
N TYR A 168 0.03 -3.32 36.57
CA TYR A 168 -1.26 -3.99 36.75
C TYR A 168 -1.10 -5.36 37.43
N SER A 169 -0.15 -6.18 36.99
CA SER A 169 0.18 -7.45 37.65
C SER A 169 0.57 -7.26 39.12
N LYS A 170 1.33 -6.20 39.42
CA LYS A 170 1.72 -5.88 40.80
C LYS A 170 0.51 -5.49 41.66
N TYR A 171 -0.39 -4.68 41.12
CA TYR A 171 -1.63 -4.29 41.82
C TYR A 171 -2.52 -5.49 42.10
N MET A 172 -2.70 -6.40 41.13
CA MET A 172 -3.49 -7.62 41.32
C MET A 172 -2.88 -8.55 42.37
N SER A 173 -1.55 -8.74 42.35
CA SER A 173 -0.86 -9.54 43.39
C SER A 173 -0.93 -8.95 44.80
N GLN A 174 -1.24 -7.65 44.94
CA GLN A 174 -1.42 -6.99 46.23
C GLN A 174 -2.85 -7.09 46.76
N GLN A 175 -3.85 -7.22 45.88
CA GLN A 175 -5.25 -7.46 46.27
C GLN A 175 -5.48 -8.91 46.74
N ASP A 176 -4.72 -9.87 46.22
CA ASP A 176 -4.80 -11.28 46.64
C ASP A 176 -4.15 -11.56 48.01
N MET A 177 -3.48 -10.58 48.63
CA MET A 177 -2.82 -10.69 49.95
C MET A 177 -3.59 -9.96 51.06
N SER A 178 -4.77 -9.41 50.76
CA SER A 178 -5.64 -8.68 51.70
C SER A 178 -6.90 -9.47 52.06
N PHE A 179 -6.71 -10.73 52.49
CA PHE A 179 -7.69 -11.51 53.26
C PHE A 179 -7.02 -12.11 54.50
#